data_AF-A0A6N8YXL8-F1
#
_entry.id   AF-A0A6N8YXL8-F1
#
_cell.length_a   1.000
_cell.length_b   1.000
_cell.length_c   1.000
_cell.angle_alpha   90.00
_cell.angle_beta   90.00
_cell.angle_gamma   90.00
#
_symmetry.space_group_name_H-M   'P 1'
#
loop_
_entity.id
_entity.type
_entity.pdbx_description
1 polymer ?
#
loop_
_entity_poly.entity_id
_entity_poly.type
_entity_poly.pdbx_seq_one_letter_code
_entity_poly.pdbx_strand_id
1 'polypeptide(L)'
;MPLPPTSQTDPLQVTLDFLSLRNAPSLERSNPSAATAISSIPWVSDGITREEIDTAETIVYLAATEDKLFDELVGKAWLNEAEIKELEKIVLGLEVIAAADSGEARALAAMPFLETLQPADALAVESLANLAYFEPSSYQQVMAHPVVRDGINDAEARLVGLLFETVPGHPDLLAKLLDPGSTFAEERTIRLPLAGEVVLAIYRTRPGTPRSMDLLENAVRTTEAFMGEPLPTRYVALLFEDAVPAIFGGANSGTHMIILPDYDVDDGSYESSQAGHVIAHEVAHYYWHGGEDWLDEGAAEFTATLVEHLRLGHPLAAVNYPCASDHTVRYLETMSIPESHPTYVCNYAVGERLFLDLYRNMDEKEFRKGFRNLYRRLKANKSGPTGRAGMPELRATLLGGANTLSEVSRQEAENVIGRWYEGNEAGTAVYIDTRPDTRPVVAELPTVYGWIDRAYISLSEGGPPSKTFSVSELDDWAWLTLEYSHDYAGPPRELTFQVVEYFEDGFPYRRSTLTIQAERRYSGGVQWLSVGPGPEQEWAQGRHWVYVYHEGRKVAEVAFEVTP
;
A
#
# COMPACT_ATOMS: atom_id res chain seq x y z
N MET A 1 -1.10 19.14 -39.72
CA MET A 1 -2.49 18.72 -39.44
C MET A 1 -2.40 17.47 -38.60
N PRO A 2 -2.86 17.49 -37.33
CA PRO A 2 -2.99 16.26 -36.56
C PRO A 2 -4.15 15.45 -37.14
N LEU A 3 -3.93 14.15 -37.32
CA LEU A 3 -5.00 13.21 -37.66
C LEU A 3 -6.01 13.17 -36.50
N PRO A 4 -7.33 13.08 -36.79
CA PRO A 4 -8.32 12.92 -35.75
C PRO A 4 -8.06 11.59 -35.00
N PRO A 5 -8.30 11.53 -33.69
CA PRO A 5 -8.22 10.28 -32.95
C PRO A 5 -9.24 9.32 -33.57
N THR A 6 -8.75 8.20 -34.09
CA THR A 6 -9.60 7.08 -34.47
C THR A 6 -10.26 6.55 -33.20
N SER A 7 -11.57 6.77 -33.07
CA SER A 7 -12.40 6.09 -32.08
C SER A 7 -12.37 4.59 -32.38
N GLN A 8 -11.44 3.88 -31.75
CA GLN A 8 -11.62 2.45 -31.54
C GLN A 8 -12.75 2.31 -30.53
N THR A 9 -13.97 2.14 -31.03
CA THR A 9 -15.07 1.62 -30.22
C THR A 9 -14.65 0.23 -29.73
N ASP A 10 -14.48 0.10 -28.43
CA ASP A 10 -14.13 -1.16 -27.76
C ASP A 10 -15.22 -2.20 -28.10
N PRO A 11 -14.91 -3.29 -28.81
CA PRO A 11 -15.91 -4.24 -29.32
C PRO A 11 -16.60 -5.09 -28.22
N LEU A 12 -16.59 -4.65 -26.97
CA LEU A 12 -17.15 -5.34 -25.80
C LEU A 12 -18.13 -4.48 -24.96
N GLN A 13 -18.53 -3.28 -25.39
CA GLN A 13 -19.60 -2.54 -24.72
C GLN A 13 -20.97 -3.18 -25.01
N VAL A 14 -21.29 -4.25 -24.27
CA VAL A 14 -22.66 -4.73 -24.13
C VAL A 14 -23.38 -3.74 -23.22
N THR A 15 -24.33 -2.99 -23.76
CA THR A 15 -25.25 -2.14 -23.01
C THR A 15 -26.52 -2.91 -22.67
N LEU A 16 -27.01 -2.77 -21.45
CA LEU A 16 -28.28 -3.33 -21.00
C LEU A 16 -29.42 -2.31 -21.16
N ASP A 17 -30.61 -2.81 -21.45
CA ASP A 17 -31.85 -2.03 -21.35
C ASP A 17 -32.30 -1.96 -19.88
N PHE A 18 -32.96 -0.86 -19.50
CA PHE A 18 -33.49 -0.63 -18.15
C PHE A 18 -34.33 -1.81 -17.65
N LEU A 19 -35.19 -2.38 -18.48
CA LEU A 19 -36.05 -3.52 -18.09
C LEU A 19 -35.28 -4.83 -17.90
N SER A 20 -34.00 -4.88 -18.27
CA SER A 20 -33.11 -6.01 -18.00
C SER A 20 -32.50 -5.96 -16.60
N LEU A 21 -32.57 -4.81 -15.92
CA LEU A 21 -32.10 -4.67 -14.54
C LEU A 21 -32.97 -5.49 -13.57
N ARG A 22 -32.35 -5.90 -12.48
CA ARG A 22 -33.08 -6.52 -11.36
C ARG A 22 -34.17 -5.57 -10.86
N ASN A 23 -35.35 -6.12 -10.60
CA ASN A 23 -36.53 -5.41 -10.06
C ASN A 23 -37.16 -4.34 -10.97
N ALA A 24 -36.52 -3.88 -12.06
CA ALA A 24 -37.08 -2.85 -12.95
C ALA A 24 -38.47 -3.23 -13.54
N PRO A 25 -38.73 -4.46 -14.03
CA PRO A 25 -40.07 -4.87 -14.47
C PRO A 25 -41.12 -4.93 -13.35
N SER A 26 -40.67 -5.07 -12.10
CA SER A 26 -41.56 -4.99 -10.94
C SER A 26 -41.88 -3.54 -10.59
N LEU A 27 -40.86 -2.67 -10.63
CA LEU A 27 -41.01 -1.24 -10.41
C LEU A 27 -41.92 -0.60 -11.47
N GLU A 28 -41.75 -0.92 -12.75
CA GLU A 28 -42.61 -0.40 -13.83
C GLU A 28 -44.09 -0.69 -13.60
N ARG A 29 -44.43 -1.85 -13.02
CA ARG A 29 -45.82 -2.23 -12.73
C ARG A 29 -46.36 -1.62 -11.45
N SER A 30 -45.52 -1.44 -10.43
CA SER A 30 -45.93 -0.99 -9.09
C SER A 30 -45.84 0.52 -8.91
N ASN A 31 -44.83 1.15 -9.51
CA ASN A 31 -44.61 2.60 -9.54
C ASN A 31 -44.09 3.05 -10.93
N PRO A 32 -45.00 3.17 -11.93
CA PRO A 32 -44.62 3.56 -13.30
C PRO A 32 -43.95 4.93 -13.38
N SER A 33 -44.28 5.84 -12.47
CA SER A 33 -43.70 7.20 -12.43
C SER A 33 -42.22 7.15 -12.06
N ALA A 34 -41.86 6.40 -11.02
CA ALA A 34 -40.46 6.22 -10.64
C ALA A 34 -39.66 5.48 -11.72
N ALA A 35 -40.23 4.41 -12.31
CA ALA A 35 -39.60 3.72 -13.42
C ALA A 35 -39.32 4.65 -14.62
N THR A 36 -40.29 5.50 -14.97
CA THR A 36 -40.13 6.51 -16.03
C THR A 36 -39.04 7.53 -15.69
N ALA A 37 -38.98 7.97 -14.44
CA ALA A 37 -37.96 8.93 -13.99
C ALA A 37 -36.56 8.32 -14.12
N ILE A 38 -36.35 7.07 -13.67
CA ILE A 38 -35.06 6.37 -13.78
C ILE A 38 -34.69 6.15 -15.24
N SER A 39 -35.61 5.64 -16.06
CA SER A 39 -35.33 5.37 -17.48
C SER A 39 -35.06 6.65 -18.29
N SER A 40 -35.37 7.82 -17.74
CA SER A 40 -35.11 9.13 -18.36
C SER A 40 -33.78 9.76 -17.94
N ILE A 41 -33.06 9.16 -16.98
CA ILE A 41 -31.72 9.61 -16.62
C ILE A 41 -30.80 9.40 -17.84
N PRO A 42 -30.00 10.39 -18.29
CA PRO A 42 -29.27 10.32 -19.55
C PRO A 42 -28.45 9.04 -19.74
N TRP A 43 -27.63 8.67 -18.75
CA TRP A 43 -26.76 7.48 -18.77
C TRP A 43 -27.51 6.14 -18.60
N VAL A 44 -28.79 6.19 -18.20
CA VAL A 44 -29.67 5.00 -18.24
C VAL A 44 -30.30 4.88 -19.62
N SER A 45 -30.71 6.02 -20.20
CA SER A 45 -31.48 6.08 -21.44
C SER A 45 -30.66 5.81 -22.71
N ASP A 46 -29.34 6.06 -22.68
CA ASP A 46 -28.43 5.74 -23.77
C ASP A 46 -27.89 4.30 -23.73
N GLY A 47 -28.21 3.57 -22.66
CA GLY A 47 -27.95 2.15 -22.47
C GLY A 47 -26.94 1.90 -21.35
N ILE A 48 -27.31 1.07 -20.39
CA ILE A 48 -26.55 0.86 -19.15
C ILE A 48 -25.31 0.01 -19.44
N THR A 49 -24.14 0.59 -19.26
CA THR A 49 -22.85 -0.10 -19.34
C THR A 49 -22.61 -0.97 -18.12
N ARG A 50 -21.63 -1.88 -18.20
CA ARG A 50 -21.25 -2.74 -17.06
C ARG A 50 -20.87 -1.96 -15.80
N GLU A 51 -20.26 -0.78 -15.94
CA GLU A 51 -19.86 0.05 -14.78
C GLU A 51 -21.07 0.74 -14.13
N GLU A 52 -22.20 0.85 -14.85
CA GLU A 52 -23.42 1.53 -14.39
C GLU A 52 -24.45 0.59 -13.76
N ILE A 53 -24.30 -0.73 -13.95
CA ILE A 53 -25.30 -1.73 -13.51
C ILE A 53 -25.58 -1.61 -12.02
N ASP A 54 -24.54 -1.61 -11.18
CA ASP A 54 -24.72 -1.62 -9.72
C ASP A 54 -25.40 -0.33 -9.24
N THR A 55 -24.98 0.83 -9.77
CA THR A 55 -25.62 2.12 -9.51
C THR A 55 -27.08 2.12 -9.94
N ALA A 56 -27.39 1.61 -11.13
CA ALA A 56 -28.76 1.55 -11.64
C ALA A 56 -29.64 0.58 -10.86
N GLU A 57 -29.12 -0.60 -10.48
CA GLU A 57 -29.83 -1.57 -9.65
C GLU A 57 -30.16 -0.99 -8.27
N THR A 58 -29.22 -0.25 -7.65
CA THR A 58 -29.45 0.43 -6.38
C THR A 58 -30.50 1.54 -6.49
N ILE A 59 -30.46 2.37 -7.53
CA ILE A 59 -31.50 3.40 -7.73
C ILE A 59 -32.89 2.75 -7.91
N VAL A 60 -32.97 1.65 -8.66
CA VAL A 60 -34.22 0.88 -8.83
C VAL A 60 -34.68 0.28 -7.49
N TYR A 61 -33.75 -0.21 -6.67
CA TYR A 61 -34.04 -0.71 -5.34
C TYR A 61 -34.61 0.40 -4.44
N LEU A 62 -33.92 1.54 -4.33
CA LEU A 62 -34.37 2.69 -3.55
C LEU A 62 -35.75 3.19 -4.00
N ALA A 63 -36.01 3.24 -5.31
CA ALA A 63 -37.34 3.61 -5.82
C ALA A 63 -38.45 2.62 -5.43
N ALA A 64 -38.10 1.35 -5.19
CA ALA A 64 -39.04 0.31 -4.81
C ALA A 64 -39.26 0.21 -3.30
N THR A 65 -38.26 0.56 -2.49
CA THR A 65 -38.28 0.35 -1.03
C THR A 65 -38.27 1.64 -0.21
N GLU A 66 -37.73 2.73 -0.76
CA GLU A 66 -37.45 4.00 -0.08
C GLU A 66 -37.97 5.20 -0.89
N ASP A 67 -39.28 5.24 -1.12
CA ASP A 67 -39.97 6.22 -1.99
C ASP A 67 -39.54 7.68 -1.75
N LYS A 68 -39.50 8.11 -0.49
CA LYS A 68 -39.14 9.48 -0.11
C LYS A 68 -37.66 9.79 -0.27
N LEU A 69 -36.79 8.79 -0.12
CA LEU A 69 -35.35 8.99 -0.38
C LEU A 69 -35.11 9.08 -1.88
N PHE A 70 -35.76 8.22 -2.66
CA PHE A 70 -35.71 8.30 -4.11
C PHE A 70 -36.24 9.65 -4.64
N ASP A 71 -37.36 10.15 -4.11
CA ASP A 71 -37.92 11.45 -4.48
C ASP A 71 -36.93 12.61 -4.21
N GLU A 72 -36.14 12.52 -3.14
CA GLU A 72 -35.09 13.51 -2.84
C GLU A 72 -33.93 13.42 -3.86
N LEU A 73 -33.50 12.20 -4.20
CA LEU A 73 -32.37 11.97 -5.10
C LEU A 73 -32.68 12.33 -6.56
N VAL A 74 -33.87 11.98 -7.06
CA VAL A 74 -34.24 12.21 -8.47
C VAL A 74 -34.34 13.71 -8.82
N GLY A 75 -34.49 14.57 -7.81
CA GLY A 75 -34.47 16.03 -7.96
C GLY A 75 -33.06 16.62 -8.08
N LYS A 76 -32.01 15.86 -7.77
CA LYS A 76 -30.63 16.37 -7.77
C LYS A 76 -30.05 16.39 -9.19
N ALA A 77 -29.56 17.56 -9.61
CA ALA A 77 -29.03 17.75 -10.97
C ALA A 77 -27.83 16.84 -11.26
N TRP A 78 -26.97 16.60 -10.27
CA TRP A 78 -25.77 15.78 -10.41
C TRP A 78 -26.08 14.32 -10.73
N LEU A 79 -27.28 13.80 -10.46
CA LEU A 79 -27.68 12.44 -10.87
C LEU A 79 -27.61 12.23 -12.39
N ASN A 80 -27.71 13.33 -13.15
CA ASN A 80 -27.65 13.34 -14.62
C ASN A 80 -26.25 13.62 -15.19
N GLU A 81 -25.32 14.11 -14.37
CA GLU A 81 -24.07 14.73 -14.85
C GLU A 81 -22.79 14.20 -14.18
N ALA A 82 -22.89 13.59 -13.00
CA ALA A 82 -21.75 13.14 -12.23
C ALA A 82 -21.08 11.89 -12.83
N GLU A 83 -19.83 11.66 -12.43
CA GLU A 83 -19.17 10.40 -12.76
C GLU A 83 -19.84 9.24 -12.04
N ILE A 84 -20.05 8.13 -12.77
CA ILE A 84 -20.77 6.95 -12.26
C ILE A 84 -20.20 6.43 -10.94
N LYS A 85 -18.88 6.49 -10.74
CA LYS A 85 -18.26 6.06 -9.48
C LYS A 85 -18.61 6.93 -8.27
N GLU A 86 -18.71 8.24 -8.46
CA GLU A 86 -19.11 9.16 -7.39
C GLU A 86 -20.59 8.93 -7.04
N LEU A 87 -21.42 8.74 -8.07
CA LEU A 87 -22.82 8.36 -7.92
C LEU A 87 -22.97 7.05 -7.15
N GLU A 88 -22.23 6.02 -7.55
CA GLU A 88 -22.23 4.69 -6.94
C GLU A 88 -22.02 4.78 -5.43
N LYS A 89 -20.96 5.48 -5.00
CA LYS A 89 -20.65 5.68 -3.57
C LYS A 89 -21.78 6.36 -2.81
N ILE A 90 -22.41 7.37 -3.41
CA ILE A 90 -23.49 8.12 -2.77
C ILE A 90 -24.75 7.26 -2.66
N VAL A 91 -25.20 6.64 -3.75
CA VAL A 91 -26.46 5.89 -3.75
C VAL A 91 -26.35 4.61 -2.92
N LEU A 92 -25.22 3.89 -3.01
CA LEU A 92 -24.97 2.73 -2.16
C LEU A 92 -24.81 3.12 -0.70
N GLY A 93 -24.10 4.20 -0.41
CA GLY A 93 -23.93 4.66 0.97
C GLY A 93 -25.25 5.07 1.61
N LEU A 94 -26.11 5.77 0.87
CA LEU A 94 -27.46 6.11 1.33
C LEU A 94 -28.37 4.88 1.46
N GLU A 95 -28.24 3.88 0.58
CA GLU A 95 -28.93 2.58 0.72
C GLU A 95 -28.53 1.88 2.02
N VAL A 96 -27.22 1.79 2.32
CA VAL A 96 -26.70 1.19 3.54
C VAL A 96 -27.24 1.91 4.78
N ILE A 97 -27.23 3.24 4.78
CA ILE A 97 -27.77 4.02 5.89
C ILE A 97 -29.29 3.83 6.00
N ALA A 98 -30.03 3.81 4.88
CA ALA A 98 -31.48 3.63 4.88
C ALA A 98 -31.89 2.25 5.43
N ALA A 99 -31.08 1.22 5.19
CA ALA A 99 -31.30 -0.11 5.76
C ALA A 99 -31.24 -0.12 7.31
N ALA A 100 -30.52 0.83 7.91
CA ALA A 100 -30.48 1.04 9.35
C ALA A 100 -31.55 2.04 9.83
N ASP A 101 -31.63 3.21 9.19
CA ASP A 101 -32.61 4.27 9.45
C ASP A 101 -32.93 5.09 8.18
N SER A 102 -34.08 4.80 7.56
CA SER A 102 -34.59 5.54 6.38
C SER A 102 -34.83 7.04 6.65
N GLY A 103 -35.01 7.45 7.91
CA GLY A 103 -35.12 8.87 8.29
C GLY A 103 -33.79 9.59 8.21
N GLU A 104 -32.72 8.97 8.72
CA GLU A 104 -31.36 9.52 8.69
C GLU A 104 -30.81 9.60 7.27
N ALA A 105 -31.01 8.55 6.46
CA ALA A 105 -30.60 8.58 5.05
C ALA A 105 -31.25 9.74 4.27
N ARG A 106 -32.54 9.99 4.52
CA ARG A 106 -33.26 11.13 3.92
C ARG A 106 -32.77 12.48 4.43
N ALA A 107 -32.47 12.57 5.73
CA ALA A 107 -31.90 13.79 6.29
C ALA A 107 -30.54 14.11 5.66
N LEU A 108 -29.68 13.09 5.48
CA LEU A 108 -28.38 13.21 4.81
C LEU A 108 -28.52 13.63 3.34
N ALA A 109 -29.42 12.98 2.58
CA ALA A 109 -29.66 13.33 1.17
C ALA A 109 -30.14 14.77 0.95
N ALA A 110 -30.77 15.35 1.97
CA ALA A 110 -31.24 16.74 1.98
C ALA A 110 -30.22 17.75 2.56
N MET A 111 -29.02 17.32 2.94
CA MET A 111 -28.00 18.22 3.49
C MET A 111 -27.33 19.07 2.41
N PRO A 112 -26.87 20.29 2.75
CA PRO A 112 -26.31 21.25 1.79
C PRO A 112 -25.19 20.69 0.91
N PHE A 113 -24.30 19.86 1.44
CA PHE A 113 -23.18 19.31 0.67
C PHE A 113 -23.61 18.40 -0.49
N LEU A 114 -24.84 17.86 -0.49
CA LEU A 114 -25.38 17.08 -1.60
C LEU A 114 -26.29 17.90 -2.53
N GLU A 115 -26.36 19.22 -2.38
CA GLU A 115 -27.06 20.08 -3.35
C GLU A 115 -26.27 20.22 -4.66
N THR A 116 -24.94 20.34 -4.55
CA THR A 116 -24.02 20.37 -5.70
C THR A 116 -22.85 19.46 -5.42
N LEU A 117 -22.63 18.48 -6.29
CA LEU A 117 -21.62 17.46 -6.04
C LEU A 117 -20.19 18.02 -6.21
N GLN A 118 -19.42 17.94 -5.14
CA GLN A 118 -17.98 18.16 -5.06
C GLN A 118 -17.23 16.83 -4.92
N PRO A 119 -15.95 16.76 -5.32
CA PRO A 119 -15.16 15.52 -5.24
C PRO A 119 -15.10 14.84 -3.86
N ALA A 120 -15.24 15.60 -2.76
CA ALA A 120 -15.16 15.08 -1.40
C ALA A 120 -16.48 14.47 -0.89
N ASP A 121 -17.62 14.83 -1.47
CA ASP A 121 -18.94 14.52 -0.91
C ASP A 121 -19.24 13.01 -0.99
N ALA A 122 -18.84 12.37 -2.09
CA ALA A 122 -18.96 10.92 -2.25
C ALA A 122 -18.19 10.17 -1.16
N LEU A 123 -17.02 10.68 -0.75
CA LEU A 123 -16.21 10.09 0.31
C LEU A 123 -16.81 10.35 1.69
N ALA A 124 -17.48 11.49 1.89
CA ALA A 124 -18.21 11.79 3.11
C ALA A 124 -19.38 10.80 3.30
N VAL A 125 -20.16 10.55 2.25
CA VAL A 125 -21.26 9.56 2.30
C VAL A 125 -20.72 8.15 2.50
N GLU A 126 -19.65 7.76 1.81
CA GLU A 126 -19.00 6.46 1.98
C GLU A 126 -18.46 6.27 3.41
N SER A 127 -17.80 7.28 3.97
CA SER A 127 -17.30 7.28 5.36
C SER A 127 -18.45 7.06 6.35
N LEU A 128 -19.56 7.79 6.20
CA LEU A 128 -20.75 7.64 7.04
C LEU A 128 -21.39 6.25 6.88
N ALA A 129 -21.50 5.74 5.67
CA ALA A 129 -22.07 4.43 5.39
C ALA A 129 -21.22 3.29 5.98
N ASN A 130 -19.90 3.37 5.85
CA ASN A 130 -18.97 2.42 6.43
C ASN A 130 -19.03 2.46 7.96
N LEU A 131 -19.10 3.63 8.57
CA LEU A 131 -19.34 3.76 10.01
C LEU A 131 -20.69 3.15 10.41
N ALA A 132 -21.77 3.40 9.66
CA ALA A 132 -23.09 2.85 9.96
C ALA A 132 -23.09 1.30 9.91
N TYR A 133 -22.34 0.71 8.98
CA TYR A 133 -22.28 -0.73 8.80
C TYR A 133 -21.30 -1.43 9.76
N PHE A 134 -20.06 -0.97 9.83
CA PHE A 134 -18.99 -1.62 10.59
C PHE A 134 -18.89 -1.14 12.04
N GLU A 135 -19.20 0.13 12.30
CA GLU A 135 -18.96 0.78 13.60
C GLU A 135 -20.19 1.58 14.11
N PRO A 136 -21.36 0.95 14.32
CA PRO A 136 -22.63 1.66 14.55
C PRO A 136 -22.60 2.61 15.76
N SER A 137 -21.81 2.28 16.78
CA SER A 137 -21.65 3.13 17.98
C SER A 137 -20.91 4.43 17.67
N SER A 138 -19.92 4.39 16.77
CA SER A 138 -19.19 5.57 16.31
C SER A 138 -20.06 6.39 15.35
N TYR A 139 -20.79 5.73 14.45
CA TYR A 139 -21.77 6.39 13.57
C TYR A 139 -22.79 7.23 14.36
N GLN A 140 -23.39 6.67 15.40
CA GLN A 140 -24.36 7.38 16.23
C GLN A 140 -23.74 8.59 16.96
N GLN A 141 -22.47 8.51 17.35
CA GLN A 141 -21.75 9.66 17.92
C GLN A 141 -21.50 10.76 16.89
N VAL A 142 -21.14 10.38 15.65
CA VAL A 142 -20.97 11.30 14.52
C VAL A 142 -22.27 12.02 14.21
N MET A 143 -23.37 11.28 14.04
CA MET A 143 -24.69 11.86 13.72
C MET A 143 -25.25 12.75 14.85
N ALA A 144 -24.87 12.47 16.10
CA ALA A 144 -25.24 13.32 17.24
C ALA A 144 -24.36 14.58 17.39
N HIS A 145 -23.22 14.66 16.71
CA HIS A 145 -22.33 15.80 16.79
C HIS A 145 -22.99 17.07 16.20
N PRO A 146 -22.91 18.25 16.86
CA PRO A 146 -23.63 19.44 16.42
C PRO A 146 -23.34 19.85 14.96
N VAL A 147 -22.10 19.71 14.51
CA VAL A 147 -21.70 20.01 13.13
C VAL A 147 -22.46 19.17 12.12
N VAL A 148 -22.62 17.87 12.38
CA VAL A 148 -23.34 16.97 11.47
C VAL A 148 -24.85 17.16 11.59
N ARG A 149 -25.35 17.27 12.82
CA ARG A 149 -26.77 17.42 13.12
C ARG A 149 -27.38 18.69 12.52
N ASP A 150 -26.62 19.79 12.54
CA ASP A 150 -27.11 21.08 12.05
C ASP A 150 -27.03 21.19 10.51
N GLY A 151 -26.44 20.18 9.85
CA GLY A 151 -26.35 20.02 8.40
C GLY A 151 -24.93 20.23 7.88
N ILE A 152 -24.39 19.21 7.20
CA ILE A 152 -23.03 19.21 6.63
C ILE A 152 -22.97 20.15 5.42
N ASN A 153 -22.00 21.07 5.42
CA ASN A 153 -21.60 21.85 4.24
C ASN A 153 -20.36 21.25 3.53
N ASP A 154 -19.99 21.77 2.35
CA ASP A 154 -18.87 21.24 1.55
C ASP A 154 -17.51 21.21 2.27
N ALA A 155 -17.25 22.15 3.18
CA ALA A 155 -16.00 22.16 3.94
C ALA A 155 -16.01 21.08 5.04
N GLU A 156 -17.18 20.87 5.67
CA GLU A 156 -17.38 19.82 6.67
C GLU A 156 -17.43 18.43 6.04
N ALA A 157 -17.97 18.29 4.83
CA ALA A 157 -18.01 17.03 4.09
C ALA A 157 -16.59 16.45 3.93
N ARG A 158 -15.60 17.30 3.68
CA ARG A 158 -14.19 16.89 3.61
C ARG A 158 -13.69 16.25 4.91
N LEU A 159 -14.07 16.82 6.06
CA LEU A 159 -13.69 16.33 7.38
C LEU A 159 -14.47 15.06 7.74
N VAL A 160 -15.75 14.99 7.36
CA VAL A 160 -16.60 13.79 7.53
C VAL A 160 -16.04 12.60 6.72
N GLY A 161 -15.49 12.87 5.54
CA GLY A 161 -14.77 11.88 4.73
C GLY A 161 -13.55 11.24 5.41
N LEU A 162 -13.02 11.84 6.48
CA LEU A 162 -11.86 11.33 7.23
C LEU A 162 -12.22 10.45 8.43
N LEU A 163 -13.51 10.26 8.73
CA LEU A 163 -13.91 9.69 10.03
C LEU A 163 -13.85 8.16 10.08
N PHE A 164 -14.16 7.47 8.99
CA PHE A 164 -14.07 6.01 8.92
C PHE A 164 -12.63 5.54 9.13
N GLU A 165 -12.42 4.48 9.91
CA GLU A 165 -11.12 3.98 10.41
C GLU A 165 -10.29 4.94 11.29
N THR A 166 -10.51 6.25 11.24
CA THR A 166 -9.81 7.20 12.13
C THR A 166 -10.45 7.30 13.51
N VAL A 167 -11.77 7.45 13.58
CA VAL A 167 -12.50 7.65 14.86
C VAL A 167 -12.69 6.35 15.66
N PRO A 168 -12.97 5.19 15.04
CA PRO A 168 -13.06 3.92 15.77
C PRO A 168 -11.78 3.66 16.58
N GLY A 169 -11.89 3.51 17.89
CA GLY A 169 -10.74 3.36 18.79
C GLY A 169 -10.10 4.68 19.27
N HIS A 170 -10.42 5.81 18.64
CA HIS A 170 -9.88 7.13 18.96
C HIS A 170 -11.00 8.20 19.07
N PRO A 171 -11.95 8.07 20.02
CA PRO A 171 -13.12 8.93 20.10
C PRO A 171 -12.79 10.42 20.30
N ASP A 172 -11.65 10.73 20.92
CA ASP A 172 -11.19 12.11 21.11
C ASP A 172 -10.88 12.82 19.78
N LEU A 173 -10.59 12.06 18.71
CA LEU A 173 -10.35 12.62 17.38
C LEU A 173 -11.62 13.13 16.71
N LEU A 174 -12.80 12.60 17.07
CA LEU A 174 -14.07 13.03 16.46
C LEU A 174 -14.29 14.53 16.65
N ALA A 175 -14.18 15.01 17.88
CA ALA A 175 -14.36 16.43 18.20
C ALA A 175 -13.24 17.30 17.60
N LYS A 176 -12.03 16.75 17.47
CA LYS A 176 -10.87 17.46 16.91
C LYS A 176 -10.99 17.64 15.40
N LEU A 177 -11.38 16.58 14.68
CA LEU A 177 -11.53 16.60 13.23
C LEU A 177 -12.74 17.42 12.79
N LEU A 178 -13.85 17.36 13.53
CA LEU A 178 -15.05 18.15 13.25
C LEU A 178 -14.98 19.59 13.78
N ASP A 179 -13.85 20.02 14.33
CA ASP A 179 -13.58 21.42 14.65
C ASP A 179 -12.59 22.01 13.62
N PRO A 180 -13.05 22.83 12.66
CA PRO A 180 -12.19 23.47 11.67
C PRO A 180 -11.08 24.34 12.28
N GLY A 181 -11.24 24.81 13.53
CA GLY A 181 -10.22 25.56 14.24
C GLY A 181 -9.09 24.70 14.82
N SER A 182 -9.31 23.38 14.91
CA SER A 182 -8.40 22.39 15.49
C SER A 182 -7.68 21.54 14.45
N THR A 183 -7.96 21.77 13.16
CA THR A 183 -7.33 21.09 12.02
C THR A 183 -6.59 22.07 11.13
N PHE A 184 -5.40 21.69 10.69
CA PHE A 184 -4.65 22.38 9.65
C PHE A 184 -4.95 21.69 8.33
N ALA A 185 -5.55 22.41 7.40
CA ALA A 185 -5.82 21.92 6.05
C ALA A 185 -4.92 22.63 5.03
N GLU A 186 -4.33 21.85 4.14
CA GLU A 186 -3.61 22.34 2.97
C GLU A 186 -4.21 21.68 1.73
N GLU A 187 -4.56 22.47 0.71
CA GLU A 187 -5.17 21.95 -0.51
C GLU A 187 -4.48 22.45 -1.76
N ARG A 188 -4.45 21.58 -2.77
CA ARG A 188 -3.87 21.85 -4.08
C ARG A 188 -4.65 21.13 -5.16
N THR A 189 -5.20 21.87 -6.12
CA THR A 189 -5.76 21.26 -7.34
C THR A 189 -4.64 21.06 -8.36
N ILE A 190 -4.51 19.83 -8.83
CA ILE A 190 -3.58 19.46 -9.89
C ILE A 190 -4.35 19.01 -11.13
N ARG A 191 -3.74 19.17 -12.30
CA ARG A 191 -4.22 18.56 -13.54
C ARG A 191 -3.36 17.37 -13.92
N LEU A 192 -3.99 16.21 -13.98
CA LEU A 192 -3.44 14.94 -14.40
C LEU A 192 -3.76 14.66 -15.88
N PRO A 193 -2.85 14.03 -16.64
CA PRO A 193 -3.08 13.70 -18.05
C PRO A 193 -4.33 12.85 -18.33
N LEU A 194 -4.68 11.91 -17.44
CA LEU A 194 -5.76 10.96 -17.68
C LEU A 194 -7.01 11.24 -16.83
N ALA A 195 -6.87 11.50 -15.53
CA ALA A 195 -7.98 11.81 -14.64
C ALA A 195 -8.51 13.24 -14.76
N GLY A 196 -7.76 14.17 -15.38
CA GLY A 196 -8.15 15.57 -15.45
C GLY A 196 -7.86 16.31 -14.15
N GLU A 197 -8.84 17.05 -13.61
CA GLU A 197 -8.65 17.83 -12.39
C GLU A 197 -8.81 16.94 -11.15
N VAL A 198 -7.81 16.96 -10.28
CA VAL A 198 -7.77 16.22 -9.02
C VAL A 198 -7.42 17.17 -7.89
N VAL A 199 -8.16 17.09 -6.79
CA VAL A 199 -7.88 17.84 -5.56
C VAL A 199 -7.04 16.98 -4.63
N LEU A 200 -5.90 17.53 -4.20
CA LEU A 200 -5.07 16.98 -3.14
C LEU A 200 -5.35 17.76 -1.86
N ALA A 201 -5.56 17.06 -0.76
CA ALA A 201 -5.81 17.67 0.54
C ALA A 201 -4.99 16.97 1.62
N ILE A 202 -4.28 17.76 2.43
CA ILE A 202 -3.60 17.27 3.63
C ILE A 202 -4.27 17.88 4.86
N TYR A 203 -4.65 17.01 5.79
CA TYR A 203 -5.22 17.35 7.08
C TYR A 203 -4.24 16.97 8.18
N ARG A 204 -4.10 17.86 9.17
CA ARG A 204 -3.22 17.64 10.32
C ARG A 204 -3.91 18.13 11.57
N THR A 205 -3.69 17.42 12.67
CA THR A 205 -4.21 17.84 13.98
C THR A 205 -3.11 18.44 14.87
N ARG A 206 -1.88 18.50 14.36
CA ARG A 206 -0.71 19.22 14.87
C ARG A 206 0.03 19.90 13.70
N PRO A 207 0.88 20.91 13.95
CA PRO A 207 1.70 21.51 12.88
C PRO A 207 2.58 20.44 12.19
N GLY A 208 2.79 20.62 10.89
CA GLY A 208 3.55 19.69 10.04
C GLY A 208 4.45 20.41 9.03
N THR A 209 5.01 19.67 8.07
CA THR A 209 5.94 20.22 7.07
C THR A 209 5.25 20.50 5.73
N PRO A 210 5.55 21.62 5.05
CA PRO A 210 5.05 21.89 3.70
C PRO A 210 5.56 20.89 2.65
N ARG A 211 6.67 20.18 2.94
CA ARG A 211 7.25 19.15 2.05
C ARG A 211 6.25 18.03 1.71
N SER A 212 5.33 17.71 2.63
CA SER A 212 4.40 16.59 2.47
C SER A 212 3.45 16.77 1.28
N MET A 213 3.03 18.00 0.98
CA MET A 213 2.18 18.26 -0.20
C MET A 213 2.94 18.02 -1.51
N ASP A 214 4.22 18.38 -1.56
CA ASP A 214 5.04 18.12 -2.75
C ASP A 214 5.32 16.62 -2.94
N LEU A 215 5.49 15.87 -1.85
CA LEU A 215 5.59 14.41 -1.88
C LEU A 215 4.29 13.77 -2.39
N LEU A 216 3.13 14.21 -1.87
CA LEU A 216 1.82 13.75 -2.29
C LEU A 216 1.57 14.02 -3.78
N GLU A 217 1.81 15.24 -4.24
CA GLU A 217 1.67 15.58 -5.66
C GLU A 217 2.60 14.73 -6.54
N ASN A 218 3.86 14.53 -6.14
CA ASN A 218 4.80 13.70 -6.87
C ASN A 218 4.33 12.24 -6.97
N ALA A 219 3.85 11.67 -5.85
CA ALA A 219 3.32 10.31 -5.80
C ALA A 219 2.12 10.15 -6.75
N VAL A 220 1.11 11.02 -6.65
CA VAL A 220 -0.08 10.96 -7.48
C VAL A 220 0.25 11.07 -8.96
N ARG A 221 1.09 12.04 -9.35
CA ARG A 221 1.49 12.22 -10.76
C ARG A 221 2.27 11.04 -11.31
N THR A 222 3.22 10.54 -10.52
CA THR A 222 4.11 9.45 -10.96
C THR A 222 3.36 8.13 -11.06
N THR A 223 2.49 7.84 -10.10
CA THR A 223 1.63 6.66 -10.10
C THR A 223 0.67 6.66 -11.29
N GLU A 224 -0.04 7.77 -11.57
CA GLU A 224 -0.93 7.84 -12.76
C GLU A 224 -0.13 7.66 -14.06
N ALA A 225 1.00 8.35 -14.17
CA ALA A 225 1.87 8.25 -15.34
C ALA A 225 2.39 6.83 -15.56
N PHE A 226 2.72 6.10 -14.48
CA PHE A 226 3.20 4.73 -14.53
C PHE A 226 2.08 3.74 -14.89
N MET A 227 0.94 3.84 -14.21
CA MET A 227 -0.23 2.98 -14.46
C MET A 227 -0.74 3.17 -15.89
N GLY A 228 -0.69 4.40 -16.41
CA GLY A 228 -1.29 4.73 -17.70
C GLY A 228 -2.81 4.49 -17.67
N GLU A 229 -3.42 4.74 -16.51
CA GLU A 229 -4.84 4.70 -16.22
C GLU A 229 -5.22 5.95 -15.45
N PRO A 230 -6.42 6.52 -15.67
CA PRO A 230 -6.91 7.61 -14.83
C PRO A 230 -6.82 7.24 -13.35
N LEU A 231 -6.37 8.18 -12.53
CA LEU A 231 -6.48 8.06 -11.08
C LEU A 231 -7.93 7.71 -10.70
N PRO A 232 -8.19 6.64 -9.93
CA PRO A 232 -9.56 6.17 -9.67
C PRO A 232 -10.40 7.05 -8.74
N THR A 233 -9.91 8.24 -8.40
CA THR A 233 -10.56 9.26 -7.58
C THR A 233 -10.21 10.66 -8.10
N ARG A 234 -11.09 11.63 -7.86
CA ARG A 234 -10.85 13.06 -8.09
C ARG A 234 -10.45 13.82 -6.82
N TYR A 235 -10.44 13.15 -5.69
CA TYR A 235 -10.08 13.70 -4.40
C TYR A 235 -9.15 12.74 -3.66
N VAL A 236 -7.95 13.21 -3.33
CA VAL A 236 -6.95 12.47 -2.57
C VAL A 236 -6.75 13.19 -1.24
N ALA A 237 -7.20 12.56 -0.16
CA ALA A 237 -7.03 13.08 1.19
C ALA A 237 -5.95 12.30 1.93
N LEU A 238 -5.07 13.03 2.61
CA LEU A 238 -4.06 12.51 3.51
C LEU A 238 -4.25 13.13 4.90
N LEU A 239 -4.45 12.31 5.92
CA LEU A 239 -4.52 12.70 7.31
C LEU A 239 -3.22 12.29 8.01
N PHE A 240 -2.56 13.24 8.68
CA PHE A 240 -1.46 12.94 9.59
C PHE A 240 -1.98 12.83 11.04
N GLU A 241 -2.13 11.59 11.52
CA GLU A 241 -2.68 11.28 12.85
C GLU A 241 -2.21 9.92 13.39
N ASP A 242 -2.17 9.77 14.71
CA ASP A 242 -1.88 8.51 15.41
C ASP A 242 -3.14 7.62 15.47
N ALA A 243 -3.65 7.27 14.29
CA ALA A 243 -4.84 6.43 14.09
C ALA A 243 -4.56 5.20 13.20
N VAL A 244 -3.27 4.89 12.96
CA VAL A 244 -2.86 3.64 12.32
C VAL A 244 -2.26 2.69 13.36
N PRO A 245 -2.40 1.36 13.20
CA PRO A 245 -1.75 0.41 14.10
C PRO A 245 -0.23 0.64 14.15
N ALA A 246 0.38 0.53 15.34
CA ALA A 246 1.78 0.86 15.60
C ALA A 246 2.83 0.08 14.76
N ILE A 247 2.43 -0.95 14.03
CA ILE A 247 3.29 -1.74 13.13
C ILE A 247 3.35 -1.16 11.71
N PHE A 248 2.49 -0.20 11.37
CA PHE A 248 2.40 0.40 10.04
C PHE A 248 2.78 1.89 10.07
N GLY A 249 3.39 2.36 8.99
CA GLY A 249 3.68 3.79 8.80
C GLY A 249 2.48 4.58 8.29
N GLY A 250 1.56 3.91 7.60
CA GLY A 250 0.34 4.47 7.05
C GLY A 250 -0.70 3.39 6.74
N ALA A 251 -1.89 3.83 6.32
CA ALA A 251 -2.97 2.99 5.81
C ALA A 251 -3.85 3.79 4.83
N ASN A 252 -4.50 3.09 3.89
CA ASN A 252 -5.49 3.66 2.98
C ASN A 252 -6.87 3.06 3.26
N SER A 253 -7.74 3.87 3.87
CA SER A 253 -9.10 3.48 4.29
C SER A 253 -10.14 3.54 3.16
N GLY A 254 -9.70 3.69 1.90
CA GLY A 254 -10.54 3.85 0.71
C GLY A 254 -11.17 5.25 0.55
N THR A 255 -11.43 5.94 1.66
CA THR A 255 -11.92 7.34 1.69
C THR A 255 -10.77 8.34 1.79
N HIS A 256 -9.70 7.99 2.51
CA HIS A 256 -8.51 8.81 2.70
C HIS A 256 -7.33 7.93 3.12
N MET A 257 -6.14 8.51 3.13
CA MET A 257 -4.92 7.90 3.64
C MET A 257 -4.65 8.46 5.03
N ILE A 258 -4.18 7.62 5.95
CA ILE A 258 -3.76 8.00 7.30
C ILE A 258 -2.28 7.67 7.41
N ILE A 259 -1.44 8.61 7.85
CA ILE A 259 0.00 8.39 8.06
C ILE A 259 0.38 8.91 9.44
N LEU A 260 1.29 8.21 10.13
CA LEU A 260 1.78 8.67 11.43
C LEU A 260 2.39 10.07 11.29
N PRO A 261 2.12 11.02 12.21
CA PRO A 261 2.60 12.36 11.99
C PRO A 261 4.11 12.53 12.21
N ASP A 262 4.81 11.49 12.67
CA ASP A 262 6.28 11.44 12.74
C ASP A 262 6.91 11.37 11.33
N TYR A 263 6.12 11.10 10.29
CA TYR A 263 6.53 11.24 8.89
C TYR A 263 6.33 12.68 8.35
N ASP A 264 5.59 13.55 9.05
CA ASP A 264 5.28 14.93 8.64
C ASP A 264 6.21 15.96 9.29
N VAL A 265 7.49 15.61 9.42
CA VAL A 265 8.54 16.44 10.01
C VAL A 265 9.73 16.56 9.06
N ASP A 266 10.56 17.58 9.26
CA ASP A 266 11.78 17.82 8.48
C ASP A 266 13.01 17.93 9.40
N ASP A 267 13.22 16.88 10.19
CA ASP A 267 14.28 16.79 11.20
C ASP A 267 15.43 15.84 10.80
N GLY A 268 15.31 15.19 9.63
CA GLY A 268 16.28 14.20 9.16
C GLY A 268 16.19 12.83 9.83
N SER A 269 15.11 12.56 10.58
CA SER A 269 14.80 11.24 11.12
C SER A 269 14.60 10.19 10.04
N TYR A 270 14.60 8.92 10.45
CA TYR A 270 14.30 7.81 9.55
C TYR A 270 12.90 7.96 8.96
N GLU A 271 11.91 8.26 9.79
CA GLU A 271 10.51 8.48 9.44
C GLU A 271 10.38 9.63 8.42
N SER A 272 11.00 10.79 8.68
CA SER A 272 11.05 11.91 7.72
C SER A 272 11.71 11.54 6.38
N SER A 273 12.69 10.64 6.40
CA SER A 273 13.34 10.14 5.17
C SER A 273 12.45 9.16 4.39
N GLN A 274 11.59 8.41 5.08
CA GLN A 274 10.67 7.41 4.51
C GLN A 274 9.31 7.98 4.10
N ALA A 275 8.98 9.21 4.50
CA ALA A 275 7.68 9.83 4.22
C ALA A 275 7.27 9.79 2.74
N GLY A 276 8.22 9.99 1.82
CA GLY A 276 7.94 9.91 0.38
C GLY A 276 7.51 8.51 -0.06
N HIS A 277 8.15 7.47 0.48
CA HIS A 277 7.83 6.08 0.21
C HIS A 277 6.45 5.70 0.75
N VAL A 278 6.19 6.00 2.03
CA VAL A 278 4.88 5.67 2.67
C VAL A 278 3.73 6.40 1.95
N ILE A 279 3.87 7.69 1.65
CA ILE A 279 2.84 8.42 0.88
C ILE A 279 2.62 7.77 -0.50
N ALA A 280 3.70 7.36 -1.19
CA ALA A 280 3.58 6.73 -2.49
C ALA A 280 2.92 5.34 -2.44
N HIS A 281 3.18 4.59 -1.37
CA HIS A 281 2.53 3.31 -1.08
C HIS A 281 1.02 3.50 -0.92
N GLU A 282 0.60 4.41 -0.04
CA GLU A 282 -0.83 4.65 0.19
C GLU A 282 -1.55 5.19 -1.05
N VAL A 283 -0.88 6.03 -1.85
CA VAL A 283 -1.42 6.50 -3.14
C VAL A 283 -1.61 5.34 -4.12
N ALA A 284 -0.75 4.32 -4.09
CA ALA A 284 -0.85 3.18 -4.98
C ALA A 284 -2.09 2.31 -4.69
N HIS A 285 -2.58 2.27 -3.44
CA HIS A 285 -3.81 1.56 -3.08
C HIS A 285 -5.08 2.12 -3.73
N TYR A 286 -5.08 3.34 -4.28
CA TYR A 286 -6.17 3.78 -5.15
C TYR A 286 -6.33 2.90 -6.40
N TYR A 287 -5.26 2.24 -6.85
CA TYR A 287 -5.28 1.24 -7.92
C TYR A 287 -5.32 -0.19 -7.39
N TRP A 288 -4.59 -0.48 -6.31
CA TRP A 288 -4.39 -1.84 -5.81
C TRP A 288 -5.31 -2.13 -4.63
N HIS A 289 -6.41 -2.80 -4.94
CA HIS A 289 -7.35 -3.35 -3.96
C HIS A 289 -8.10 -4.56 -4.55
N GLY A 290 -8.56 -5.47 -3.69
CA GLY A 290 -9.43 -6.59 -4.06
C GLY A 290 -8.69 -7.83 -4.59
N GLY A 291 -7.36 -7.83 -4.52
CA GLY A 291 -6.52 -9.01 -4.69
C GLY A 291 -6.32 -9.78 -3.38
N GLU A 292 -5.48 -10.81 -3.46
CA GLU A 292 -4.84 -11.40 -2.28
C GLU A 292 -3.88 -10.38 -1.64
N ASP A 293 -3.65 -10.44 -0.33
CA ASP A 293 -2.89 -9.40 0.39
C ASP A 293 -1.47 -9.19 -0.19
N TRP A 294 -0.76 -10.27 -0.56
CA TRP A 294 0.56 -10.16 -1.20
C TRP A 294 0.53 -9.43 -2.54
N LEU A 295 -0.59 -9.46 -3.25
CA LEU A 295 -0.77 -8.83 -4.54
C LEU A 295 -1.07 -7.35 -4.36
N ASP A 296 -2.00 -7.00 -3.47
CA ASP A 296 -2.37 -5.62 -3.19
C ASP A 296 -1.20 -4.87 -2.53
N GLU A 297 -0.69 -5.36 -1.41
CA GLU A 297 0.45 -4.76 -0.68
C GLU A 297 1.73 -4.79 -1.52
N GLY A 298 1.99 -5.89 -2.22
CA GLY A 298 3.18 -6.02 -3.06
C GLY A 298 3.20 -5.09 -4.26
N ALA A 299 2.04 -4.90 -4.91
CA ALA A 299 1.92 -3.99 -6.04
C ALA A 299 1.99 -2.51 -5.59
N ALA A 300 1.39 -2.18 -4.46
CA ALA A 300 1.50 -0.87 -3.83
C ALA A 300 2.95 -0.56 -3.47
N GLU A 301 3.63 -1.50 -2.82
CA GLU A 301 5.02 -1.36 -2.40
C GLU A 301 6.00 -1.25 -3.57
N PHE A 302 5.84 -2.07 -4.60
CA PHE A 302 6.62 -1.93 -5.85
C PHE A 302 6.41 -0.54 -6.48
N THR A 303 5.18 -0.05 -6.50
CA THR A 303 4.86 1.27 -7.05
C THR A 303 5.52 2.38 -6.24
N ALA A 304 5.50 2.29 -4.91
CA ALA A 304 6.19 3.22 -4.01
C ALA A 304 7.70 3.26 -4.26
N THR A 305 8.33 2.08 -4.33
CA THR A 305 9.75 1.92 -4.66
C THR A 305 10.11 2.54 -6.01
N LEU A 306 9.23 2.41 -7.02
CA LEU A 306 9.41 3.05 -8.32
C LEU A 306 9.27 4.58 -8.25
N VAL A 307 8.28 5.09 -7.53
CA VAL A 307 8.07 6.53 -7.35
C VAL A 307 9.28 7.17 -6.69
N GLU A 308 9.80 6.56 -5.62
CA GLU A 308 10.99 7.03 -4.91
C GLU A 308 12.26 6.92 -5.77
N HIS A 309 12.41 5.83 -6.53
CA HIS A 309 13.47 5.68 -7.52
C HIS A 309 13.51 6.86 -8.49
N LEU A 310 12.36 7.23 -9.07
CA LEU A 310 12.24 8.32 -10.03
C LEU A 310 12.46 9.69 -9.38
N ARG A 311 12.01 9.88 -8.14
CA ARG A 311 12.17 11.13 -7.38
C ARG A 311 13.62 11.37 -6.96
N LEU A 312 14.31 10.34 -6.47
CA LEU A 312 15.66 10.43 -5.90
C LEU A 312 16.78 10.15 -6.91
N GLY A 313 16.49 9.49 -8.03
CA GLY A 313 17.51 9.05 -8.99
C GLY A 313 18.42 7.93 -8.46
N HIS A 314 17.99 7.25 -7.40
CA HIS A 314 18.66 6.09 -6.79
C HIS A 314 18.54 4.85 -7.68
N PRO A 315 19.24 3.73 -7.46
CA PRO A 315 18.92 2.51 -8.22
C PRO A 315 17.54 2.00 -7.79
N LEU A 316 16.77 1.45 -8.73
CA LEU A 316 15.53 0.76 -8.39
C LEU A 316 15.89 -0.55 -7.67
N ALA A 317 15.57 -0.65 -6.37
CA ALA A 317 15.88 -1.78 -5.51
C ALA A 317 14.78 -1.97 -4.46
N ALA A 318 14.55 -3.21 -4.04
CA ALA A 318 13.54 -3.51 -3.02
C ALA A 318 13.91 -2.83 -1.70
N VAL A 319 12.94 -2.20 -1.03
CA VAL A 319 13.19 -1.46 0.21
C VAL A 319 12.88 -2.27 1.46
N ASN A 320 12.00 -3.27 1.38
CA ASN A 320 11.67 -4.10 2.53
C ASN A 320 12.75 -5.12 2.83
N TYR A 321 12.89 -5.48 4.10
CA TYR A 321 13.69 -6.63 4.49
C TYR A 321 13.07 -7.93 3.94
N PRO A 322 13.88 -8.95 3.60
CA PRO A 322 13.36 -10.27 3.26
C PRO A 322 12.51 -10.81 4.41
N CYS A 323 11.36 -11.41 4.09
CA CYS A 323 10.53 -12.06 5.10
C CYS A 323 11.33 -13.20 5.78
N ALA A 324 11.38 -13.18 7.11
CA ALA A 324 12.11 -14.16 7.92
C ALA A 324 11.43 -15.55 7.93
N SER A 325 10.13 -15.61 7.65
CA SER A 325 9.33 -16.84 7.61
C SER A 325 8.72 -17.04 6.23
N ASP A 326 9.39 -17.89 5.44
CA ASP A 326 8.98 -18.37 4.11
C ASP A 326 8.99 -17.33 2.96
N HIS A 327 9.43 -17.77 1.78
CA HIS A 327 9.81 -16.90 0.66
C HIS A 327 8.86 -16.96 -0.55
N THR A 328 7.70 -17.62 -0.43
CA THR A 328 6.86 -17.90 -1.59
C THR A 328 5.45 -17.35 -1.48
N VAL A 329 4.95 -16.84 -2.60
CA VAL A 329 3.57 -16.37 -2.76
C VAL A 329 2.56 -17.50 -2.46
N ARG A 330 2.85 -18.73 -2.89
CA ARG A 330 1.98 -19.88 -2.63
C ARG A 330 1.75 -20.12 -1.14
N TYR A 331 2.76 -19.88 -0.31
CA TYR A 331 2.62 -20.01 1.12
C TYR A 331 1.70 -18.93 1.70
N LEU A 332 1.89 -17.67 1.29
CA LEU A 332 1.05 -16.54 1.70
C LEU A 332 -0.42 -16.77 1.34
N GLU A 333 -0.71 -17.25 0.13
CA GLU A 333 -2.08 -17.59 -0.32
C GLU A 333 -2.75 -18.69 0.56
N THR A 334 -1.98 -19.52 1.25
CA THR A 334 -2.53 -20.61 2.08
C THR A 334 -2.74 -20.27 3.55
N MET A 335 -2.15 -19.19 4.04
CA MET A 335 -2.04 -18.95 5.49
C MET A 335 -3.13 -18.07 6.09
N SER A 336 -3.88 -17.30 5.30
CA SER A 336 -4.86 -16.32 5.79
C SER A 336 -4.33 -15.55 7.01
N ILE A 337 -3.27 -14.77 6.80
CA ILE A 337 -2.56 -14.07 7.86
C ILE A 337 -3.35 -12.82 8.24
N PRO A 338 -3.79 -12.64 9.50
CA PRO A 338 -4.42 -11.39 9.91
C PRO A 338 -3.46 -10.20 9.77
N GLU A 339 -3.94 -9.03 9.37
CA GLU A 339 -3.14 -7.79 9.26
C GLU A 339 -2.37 -7.45 10.55
N SER A 340 -2.96 -7.74 11.71
CA SER A 340 -2.32 -7.53 13.02
C SER A 340 -1.16 -8.49 13.33
N HIS A 341 -0.94 -9.54 12.53
CA HIS A 341 0.09 -10.53 12.78
C HIS A 341 1.45 -10.05 12.22
N PRO A 342 2.58 -10.21 12.94
CA PRO A 342 3.89 -9.75 12.46
C PRO A 342 4.36 -10.35 11.13
N THR A 343 3.82 -11.50 10.72
CA THR A 343 4.10 -12.12 9.42
C THR A 343 3.36 -11.44 8.26
N TYR A 344 2.39 -10.56 8.52
CA TYR A 344 1.67 -9.85 7.47
C TYR A 344 2.61 -8.98 6.63
N VAL A 345 3.71 -8.47 7.21
CA VAL A 345 4.77 -7.73 6.50
C VAL A 345 5.36 -8.51 5.31
N CYS A 346 5.21 -9.84 5.31
CA CYS A 346 5.69 -10.70 4.23
C CYS A 346 4.90 -10.52 2.93
N ASN A 347 3.64 -10.06 3.01
CA ASN A 347 2.84 -9.70 1.83
C ASN A 347 3.52 -8.58 1.04
N TYR A 348 3.94 -7.51 1.72
CA TYR A 348 4.75 -6.41 1.17
C TYR A 348 6.06 -6.93 0.59
N ALA A 349 6.85 -7.60 1.42
CA ALA A 349 8.23 -7.97 1.09
C ALA A 349 8.35 -8.97 -0.07
N VAL A 350 7.46 -9.98 -0.12
CA VAL A 350 7.48 -11.00 -1.19
C VAL A 350 6.85 -10.46 -2.46
N GLY A 351 5.72 -9.74 -2.34
CA GLY A 351 5.03 -9.16 -3.48
C GLY A 351 5.86 -8.08 -4.19
N GLU A 352 6.47 -7.14 -3.44
CA GLU A 352 7.36 -6.10 -3.97
C GLU A 352 8.45 -6.73 -4.85
N ARG A 353 9.12 -7.76 -4.31
CA ARG A 353 10.23 -8.44 -5.00
C ARG A 353 9.80 -9.18 -6.25
N LEU A 354 8.65 -9.85 -6.20
CA LEU A 354 8.06 -10.49 -7.38
C LEU A 354 7.83 -9.45 -8.49
N PHE A 355 7.17 -8.32 -8.18
CA PHE A 355 6.88 -7.29 -9.18
C PHE A 355 8.15 -6.58 -9.66
N LEU A 356 9.11 -6.34 -8.78
CA LEU A 356 10.40 -5.78 -9.11
C LEU A 356 11.20 -6.66 -10.07
N ASP A 357 11.26 -7.97 -9.80
CA ASP A 357 11.96 -8.93 -10.66
C ASP A 357 11.22 -9.10 -11.99
N LEU A 358 9.90 -9.12 -11.99
CA LEU A 358 9.11 -9.11 -13.22
C LEU A 358 9.43 -7.87 -14.06
N TYR A 359 9.46 -6.68 -13.44
CA TYR A 359 9.78 -5.42 -14.11
C TYR A 359 11.20 -5.43 -14.71
N ARG A 360 12.18 -5.99 -14.00
CA ARG A 360 13.58 -6.06 -14.46
C ARG A 360 13.82 -7.09 -15.56
N ASN A 361 13.08 -8.19 -15.56
CA ASN A 361 13.26 -9.30 -16.50
C ASN A 361 12.30 -9.25 -17.68
N MET A 362 11.33 -8.34 -17.69
CA MET A 362 10.43 -8.10 -18.82
C MET A 362 10.81 -6.81 -19.55
N ASP A 363 10.38 -6.69 -20.81
CA ASP A 363 10.36 -5.38 -21.46
C ASP A 363 9.40 -4.44 -20.69
N GLU A 364 9.85 -3.23 -20.38
CA GLU A 364 9.12 -2.26 -19.57
C GLU A 364 7.69 -2.02 -20.09
N LYS A 365 7.54 -1.89 -21.41
CA LYS A 365 6.24 -1.60 -22.03
C LYS A 365 5.29 -2.78 -21.87
N GLU A 366 5.80 -4.00 -21.99
CA GLU A 366 5.01 -5.21 -21.80
C GLU A 366 4.66 -5.44 -20.32
N PHE A 367 5.59 -5.22 -19.38
CA PHE A 367 5.28 -5.26 -17.95
C PHE A 367 4.16 -4.28 -17.61
N ARG A 368 4.31 -2.99 -17.97
CA ARG A 368 3.32 -1.95 -17.67
C ARG A 368 1.95 -2.28 -18.27
N LYS A 369 1.93 -2.84 -19.49
CA LYS A 369 0.69 -3.29 -20.12
C LYS A 369 0.02 -4.42 -19.33
N GLY A 370 0.77 -5.45 -18.93
CA GLY A 370 0.23 -6.56 -18.17
C GLY A 370 -0.20 -6.16 -16.75
N PHE A 371 0.58 -5.30 -16.08
CA PHE A 371 0.27 -4.73 -14.77
C PHE A 371 -1.03 -3.90 -14.80
N ARG A 372 -1.21 -3.05 -15.82
CA ARG A 372 -2.48 -2.34 -16.06
C ARG A 372 -3.64 -3.29 -16.35
N ASN A 373 -3.42 -4.35 -17.12
CA ASN A 373 -4.46 -5.35 -17.38
C ASN A 373 -4.87 -6.12 -16.12
N LEU A 374 -3.92 -6.38 -15.21
CA LEU A 374 -4.18 -6.93 -13.90
C LEU A 374 -5.13 -6.01 -13.12
N TYR A 375 -4.75 -4.73 -12.97
CA TYR A 375 -5.62 -3.72 -12.34
C TYR A 375 -7.04 -3.69 -12.94
N ARG A 376 -7.17 -3.60 -14.27
CA ARG A 376 -8.48 -3.60 -14.95
C ARG A 376 -9.30 -4.86 -14.63
N ARG A 377 -8.64 -6.00 -14.50
CA ARG A 377 -9.29 -7.27 -14.19
C ARG A 377 -9.76 -7.33 -12.74
N LEU A 378 -8.95 -6.82 -11.80
CA LEU A 378 -9.35 -6.65 -10.39
C LEU A 378 -10.59 -5.76 -10.29
N LYS A 379 -10.56 -4.60 -10.95
CA LYS A 379 -11.69 -3.67 -11.03
C LYS A 379 -12.96 -4.35 -11.56
N ALA A 380 -12.85 -5.19 -12.60
CA ALA A 380 -14.00 -5.85 -13.22
C ALA A 380 -14.59 -7.03 -12.42
N ASN A 381 -13.80 -7.64 -11.52
CA ASN A 381 -14.17 -8.86 -10.80
C ASN A 381 -14.80 -8.61 -9.41
N LYS A 382 -15.13 -7.36 -9.06
CA LYS A 382 -15.74 -6.99 -7.77
C LYS A 382 -17.02 -7.76 -7.38
N SER A 383 -17.68 -8.44 -8.33
CA SER A 383 -19.00 -9.08 -8.16
C SER A 383 -19.01 -10.62 -8.30
N GLY A 384 -17.85 -11.28 -8.33
CA GLY A 384 -17.75 -12.74 -8.47
C GLY A 384 -17.77 -13.52 -7.14
N PRO A 385 -18.47 -14.67 -7.02
CA PRO A 385 -18.39 -15.57 -5.87
C PRO A 385 -17.07 -16.38 -5.80
N THR A 386 -16.17 -16.18 -6.77
CA THR A 386 -14.82 -16.77 -6.80
C THR A 386 -13.87 -15.82 -6.08
N GLY A 387 -13.04 -16.35 -5.17
CA GLY A 387 -12.22 -15.60 -4.21
C GLY A 387 -11.34 -14.47 -4.76
N ARG A 388 -10.63 -13.81 -3.83
CA ARG A 388 -9.67 -12.74 -4.11
C ARG A 388 -8.72 -13.13 -5.26
N ALA A 389 -8.42 -12.17 -6.13
CA ALA A 389 -7.57 -12.42 -7.28
C ALA A 389 -6.13 -12.69 -6.84
N GLY A 390 -5.54 -13.78 -7.33
CA GLY A 390 -4.22 -14.23 -6.92
C GLY A 390 -3.33 -14.57 -8.11
N MET A 391 -2.46 -15.57 -7.94
CA MET A 391 -1.53 -16.01 -8.97
C MET A 391 -2.19 -16.36 -10.33
N PRO A 392 -3.38 -17.00 -10.40
CA PRO A 392 -4.04 -17.28 -11.68
C PRO A 392 -4.36 -16.01 -12.49
N GLU A 393 -4.84 -14.95 -11.83
CA GLU A 393 -5.15 -13.67 -12.45
C GLU A 393 -3.89 -12.95 -12.92
N LEU A 394 -2.84 -12.95 -12.09
CA LEU A 394 -1.54 -12.39 -12.42
C LEU A 394 -0.96 -13.07 -13.67
N ARG A 395 -0.91 -14.41 -13.70
CA ARG A 395 -0.44 -15.17 -14.88
C ARG A 395 -1.28 -14.86 -16.11
N ALA A 396 -2.60 -14.87 -16.00
CA ALA A 396 -3.47 -14.63 -17.14
C ALA A 396 -3.37 -13.20 -17.71
N THR A 397 -3.02 -12.20 -16.90
CA THR A 397 -2.94 -10.79 -17.35
C THR A 397 -1.54 -10.38 -17.78
N LEU A 398 -0.51 -10.82 -17.05
CA LEU A 398 0.89 -10.60 -17.44
C LEU A 398 1.30 -11.52 -18.61
N LEU A 399 0.89 -12.79 -18.62
CA LEU A 399 1.35 -13.78 -19.61
C LEU A 399 0.30 -14.08 -20.70
N GLY A 400 -0.98 -13.96 -20.36
CA GLY A 400 -2.11 -14.37 -21.19
C GLY A 400 -2.58 -13.33 -22.22
N GLY A 401 -1.85 -12.22 -22.39
CA GLY A 401 -1.96 -11.37 -23.57
C GLY A 401 -1.54 -12.11 -24.83
N ALA A 402 -2.38 -13.03 -25.29
CA ALA A 402 -2.17 -13.85 -26.49
C ALA A 402 -1.87 -12.90 -27.66
N ASN A 403 -0.62 -12.98 -28.15
CA ASN A 403 -0.04 -12.29 -29.31
C ASN A 403 0.81 -11.02 -29.09
N THR A 404 1.14 -10.56 -27.87
CA THR A 404 2.07 -9.39 -27.73
C THR A 404 3.38 -9.64 -27.00
N LEU A 405 3.43 -10.55 -26.03
CA LEU A 405 4.71 -10.91 -25.44
C LEU A 405 5.58 -11.67 -26.42
N SER A 406 6.85 -11.28 -26.51
CA SER A 406 7.87 -12.12 -27.12
C SER A 406 7.95 -13.44 -26.34
N GLU A 407 8.29 -14.54 -27.02
CA GLU A 407 8.46 -15.84 -26.37
C GLU A 407 9.52 -15.77 -25.26
N VAL A 408 10.54 -14.93 -25.45
CA VAL A 408 11.61 -14.68 -24.48
C VAL A 408 11.04 -14.04 -23.21
N SER A 409 10.29 -12.93 -23.34
CA SER A 409 9.70 -12.24 -22.18
C SER A 409 8.65 -13.08 -21.47
N ARG A 410 7.91 -13.93 -22.19
CA ARG A 410 6.99 -14.90 -21.58
C ARG A 410 7.75 -15.93 -20.74
N GLN A 411 8.83 -16.50 -21.27
CA GLN A 411 9.64 -17.47 -20.55
C GLN A 411 10.35 -16.85 -19.34
N GLU A 412 10.86 -15.62 -19.47
CA GLU A 412 11.49 -14.88 -18.37
C GLU A 412 10.48 -14.59 -17.25
N ALA A 413 9.28 -14.11 -17.60
CA ALA A 413 8.22 -13.88 -16.62
C ALA A 413 7.76 -15.19 -15.94
N GLU A 414 7.62 -16.29 -16.69
CA GLU A 414 7.33 -17.62 -16.14
C GLU A 414 8.43 -18.11 -15.18
N ASN A 415 9.70 -17.88 -15.49
CA ASN A 415 10.81 -18.24 -14.61
C ASN A 415 10.77 -17.43 -13.31
N VAL A 416 10.55 -16.10 -13.39
CA VAL A 416 10.41 -15.22 -12.23
C VAL A 416 9.22 -15.65 -11.37
N ILE A 417 8.06 -15.90 -11.98
CA ILE A 417 6.88 -16.37 -11.25
C ILE A 417 7.15 -17.73 -10.62
N GLY A 418 7.74 -18.69 -11.34
CA GLY A 418 8.08 -20.02 -10.79
C GLY A 418 9.01 -19.93 -9.57
N ARG A 419 9.96 -19.00 -9.59
CA ARG A 419 10.88 -18.71 -8.47
C ARG A 419 10.12 -18.20 -7.24
N TRP A 420 9.33 -17.14 -7.39
CA TRP A 420 8.62 -16.50 -6.28
C TRP A 420 7.34 -17.23 -5.84
N TYR A 421 6.71 -18.01 -6.71
CA TYR A 421 5.48 -18.74 -6.40
C TYR A 421 5.76 -20.13 -5.81
N GLU A 422 6.65 -20.91 -6.43
CA GLU A 422 6.85 -22.31 -6.05
C GLU A 422 8.16 -22.53 -5.27
N GLY A 423 9.06 -21.54 -5.26
CA GLY A 423 10.41 -21.72 -4.72
C GLY A 423 11.26 -22.65 -5.58
N ASN A 424 10.93 -22.80 -6.87
CA ASN A 424 11.43 -23.87 -7.75
C ASN A 424 12.90 -23.73 -8.18
N GLU A 425 13.58 -22.64 -7.83
CA GLU A 425 15.02 -22.56 -8.02
C GLU A 425 15.74 -23.23 -6.84
N ALA A 426 16.06 -24.51 -7.02
CA ALA A 426 17.18 -25.14 -6.36
C ALA A 426 18.49 -24.46 -6.82
N GLY A 427 18.74 -23.24 -6.34
CA GLY A 427 19.90 -22.43 -6.73
C GLY A 427 19.52 -21.02 -7.17
N THR A 428 19.87 -20.03 -6.34
CA THR A 428 20.11 -18.61 -6.67
C THR A 428 18.92 -17.69 -6.96
N ALA A 429 18.34 -17.13 -5.89
CA ALA A 429 18.09 -15.68 -5.82
C ALA A 429 18.37 -15.15 -4.40
N VAL A 430 19.63 -15.27 -3.98
CA VAL A 430 20.21 -14.32 -3.04
C VAL A 430 20.47 -13.05 -3.85
N TYR A 431 19.54 -12.10 -3.85
CA TYR A 431 19.89 -10.71 -4.12
C TYR A 431 20.14 -10.04 -2.76
N ILE A 432 21.40 -10.14 -2.35
CA ILE A 432 22.03 -9.11 -1.52
C ILE A 432 22.03 -7.86 -2.39
N ASP A 433 21.38 -6.80 -1.91
CA ASP A 433 21.60 -5.46 -2.42
C ASP A 433 23.12 -5.21 -2.49
N THR A 434 23.63 -5.09 -3.70
CA THR A 434 24.95 -4.51 -3.90
C THR A 434 24.82 -3.41 -4.95
N ARG A 435 25.25 -2.21 -4.60
CA ARG A 435 26.17 -1.51 -5.48
C ARG A 435 27.60 -1.67 -4.93
N PRO A 436 28.64 -1.83 -5.76
CA PRO A 436 28.71 -2.39 -7.11
C PRO A 436 29.47 -3.75 -7.18
N ASP A 437 29.14 -4.51 -8.22
CA ASP A 437 29.74 -5.76 -8.72
C ASP A 437 31.28 -5.84 -8.63
N THR A 438 31.79 -6.92 -8.03
CA THR A 438 33.01 -7.60 -8.51
C THR A 438 32.92 -9.12 -8.28
N ARG A 439 32.51 -9.89 -9.30
CA ARG A 439 32.67 -11.36 -9.35
C ARG A 439 34.09 -11.85 -8.98
N PRO A 440 34.22 -13.09 -8.47
CA PRO A 440 34.81 -14.18 -9.27
C PRO A 440 34.02 -15.51 -9.20
N VAL A 441 33.75 -16.19 -10.33
CA VAL A 441 34.50 -17.33 -10.95
C VAL A 441 34.64 -18.55 -10.03
N VAL A 442 33.66 -19.47 -10.03
CA VAL A 442 33.77 -20.95 -10.27
C VAL A 442 32.35 -21.56 -10.11
N ALA A 443 31.91 -22.37 -11.08
CA ALA A 443 30.52 -22.85 -11.24
C ALA A 443 30.18 -24.18 -10.53
N GLU A 444 31.00 -24.66 -9.58
CA GLU A 444 30.91 -26.04 -9.05
C GLU A 444 30.81 -26.16 -7.52
N LEU A 445 30.42 -25.12 -6.79
CA LEU A 445 30.22 -25.18 -5.33
C LEU A 445 28.73 -25.21 -4.95
N PRO A 446 28.29 -26.03 -3.98
CA PRO A 446 26.92 -26.02 -3.48
C PRO A 446 26.61 -24.75 -2.68
N THR A 447 25.43 -24.17 -2.94
CA THR A 447 24.94 -22.92 -2.35
C THR A 447 24.53 -23.09 -0.90
N VAL A 448 25.13 -22.34 0.02
CA VAL A 448 24.71 -22.21 1.42
C VAL A 448 23.74 -21.02 1.52
N TYR A 449 22.52 -21.23 2.04
CA TYR A 449 21.58 -20.16 2.37
C TYR A 449 21.60 -19.92 3.88
N GLY A 450 22.50 -19.05 4.34
CA GLY A 450 22.54 -18.55 5.71
C GLY A 450 22.48 -17.03 5.69
N TRP A 451 21.63 -16.45 6.53
CA TRP A 451 21.44 -15.00 6.67
C TRP A 451 21.86 -14.59 8.07
N ILE A 452 22.48 -13.41 8.17
CA ILE A 452 22.52 -12.68 9.43
C ILE A 452 21.21 -11.88 9.46
N ASP A 453 20.24 -12.35 10.23
CA ASP A 453 18.93 -11.72 10.39
C ASP A 453 19.08 -10.34 11.05
N ARG A 454 20.02 -10.24 11.98
CA ARG A 454 20.33 -9.00 12.69
C ARG A 454 21.78 -8.98 13.15
N ALA A 455 22.42 -7.83 13.00
CA ALA A 455 23.74 -7.58 13.56
C ALA A 455 23.75 -6.23 14.30
N TYR A 456 24.20 -6.22 15.54
CA TYR A 456 24.33 -4.99 16.33
C TYR A 456 25.40 -5.10 17.41
N ILE A 457 25.82 -3.96 17.95
CA ILE A 457 26.67 -3.90 19.14
C ILE A 457 25.82 -3.79 20.40
N SER A 458 26.18 -4.48 21.47
CA SER A 458 25.63 -4.30 22.81
C SER A 458 26.75 -4.13 23.84
N LEU A 459 26.45 -3.50 24.99
CA LEU A 459 27.43 -3.29 26.07
C LEU A 459 27.57 -4.50 27.00
N SER A 460 26.63 -5.43 26.92
CA SER A 460 26.65 -6.71 27.62
C SER A 460 26.26 -7.83 26.67
N GLU A 461 26.68 -9.06 26.98
CA GLU A 461 26.24 -10.25 26.27
C GLU A 461 24.70 -10.33 26.30
N GLY A 462 24.06 -10.40 25.13
CA GLY A 462 22.59 -10.38 24.99
C GLY A 462 21.90 -9.06 25.36
N GLY A 463 22.65 -7.97 25.58
CA GLY A 463 22.09 -6.64 25.85
C GLY A 463 21.43 -5.99 24.63
N PRO A 464 20.70 -4.88 24.80
CA PRO A 464 20.07 -4.17 23.70
C PRO A 464 21.10 -3.52 22.74
N PRO A 465 20.70 -3.22 21.49
CA PRO A 465 21.55 -2.50 20.54
C PRO A 465 22.01 -1.15 21.07
N SER A 466 23.29 -0.86 20.91
CA SER A 466 23.93 0.41 21.19
C SER A 466 24.71 0.87 19.97
N LYS A 467 24.48 2.13 19.56
CA LYS A 467 25.20 2.77 18.45
C LYS A 467 26.31 3.72 18.96
N THR A 468 26.22 4.11 20.23
CA THR A 468 27.12 5.08 20.85
C THR A 468 27.20 4.81 22.34
N PHE A 469 28.41 4.81 22.88
CA PHE A 469 28.66 4.62 24.31
C PHE A 469 29.96 5.28 24.75
N SER A 470 30.06 5.62 26.03
CA SER A 470 31.29 6.08 26.67
C SER A 470 32.17 4.88 27.03
N VAL A 471 33.49 5.08 27.01
CA VAL A 471 34.45 4.07 27.51
C VAL A 471 34.13 3.68 28.96
N SER A 472 33.57 4.60 29.75
CA SER A 472 33.21 4.36 31.16
C SER A 472 32.00 3.43 31.35
N GLU A 473 31.22 3.18 30.30
CA GLU A 473 30.05 2.29 30.31
C GLU A 473 30.41 0.84 29.99
N LEU A 474 31.69 0.55 29.68
CA LEU A 474 32.17 -0.77 29.31
C LEU A 474 32.88 -1.43 30.49
N ASP A 475 32.51 -2.68 30.78
CA ASP A 475 33.21 -3.48 31.78
C ASP A 475 34.55 -4.02 31.25
N ASP A 476 34.62 -4.43 29.97
CA ASP A 476 35.86 -4.86 29.29
C ASP A 476 35.71 -4.91 27.74
N TRP A 477 34.54 -5.36 27.24
CA TRP A 477 34.27 -5.54 25.80
C TRP A 477 32.91 -4.98 25.42
N ALA A 478 32.76 -4.62 24.15
CA ALA A 478 31.46 -4.54 23.51
C ALA A 478 31.18 -5.87 22.82
N TRP A 479 29.92 -6.16 22.52
CA TRP A 479 29.50 -7.45 21.97
C TRP A 479 28.83 -7.24 20.62
N LEU A 480 29.42 -7.82 19.57
CA LEU A 480 28.71 -8.05 18.32
C LEU A 480 27.73 -9.20 18.55
N THR A 481 26.45 -8.87 18.51
CA THR A 481 25.37 -9.85 18.49
C THR A 481 25.01 -10.15 17.04
N LEU A 482 25.13 -11.41 16.65
CA LEU A 482 24.69 -11.93 15.36
C LEU A 482 23.50 -12.84 15.58
N GLU A 483 22.32 -12.36 15.18
CA GLU A 483 21.13 -13.20 15.05
C GLU A 483 21.13 -13.76 13.63
N TYR A 484 20.98 -15.07 13.49
CA TYR A 484 21.11 -15.74 12.20
C TYR A 484 20.13 -16.90 12.05
N SER A 485 19.74 -17.12 10.81
CA SER A 485 18.94 -18.24 10.37
C SER A 485 19.59 -18.84 9.15
N HIS A 486 19.48 -20.15 8.97
CA HIS A 486 20.02 -20.83 7.80
C HIS A 486 19.12 -21.97 7.36
N ASP A 487 18.92 -22.07 6.04
CA ASP A 487 18.33 -23.25 5.41
C ASP A 487 19.41 -23.99 4.61
N TYR A 488 19.89 -25.07 5.20
CA TYR A 488 20.91 -25.90 4.59
C TYR A 488 20.31 -27.20 4.05
N ALA A 489 20.30 -27.33 2.72
CA ALA A 489 19.91 -28.56 2.03
C ALA A 489 21.11 -29.53 1.95
N GLY A 490 21.42 -30.23 3.05
CA GLY A 490 22.49 -31.24 3.08
C GLY A 490 22.76 -31.81 4.49
N PRO A 491 23.78 -32.67 4.64
CA PRO A 491 24.24 -33.16 5.95
C PRO A 491 24.96 -32.04 6.73
N PRO A 492 24.81 -31.96 8.08
CA PRO A 492 25.35 -30.86 8.88
C PRO A 492 26.78 -30.47 8.50
N ARG A 493 27.04 -29.17 8.40
CA ARG A 493 28.33 -28.64 7.97
C ARG A 493 28.74 -27.43 8.79
N GLU A 494 30.04 -27.29 9.01
CA GLU A 494 30.61 -26.09 9.62
C GLU A 494 30.58 -24.91 8.65
N LEU A 495 29.94 -23.82 9.05
CA LEU A 495 30.04 -22.52 8.41
C LEU A 495 31.07 -21.69 9.15
N THR A 496 32.04 -21.16 8.41
CA THR A 496 33.10 -20.32 8.96
C THR A 496 32.88 -18.87 8.53
N PHE A 497 32.80 -17.98 9.50
CA PHE A 497 32.71 -16.54 9.34
C PHE A 497 34.01 -15.90 9.79
N GLN A 498 34.49 -14.93 9.01
CA GLN A 498 35.60 -14.07 9.39
C GLN A 498 35.04 -12.73 9.85
N VAL A 499 35.33 -12.33 11.09
CA VAL A 499 34.96 -11.03 11.61
C VAL A 499 36.18 -10.14 11.59
N VAL A 500 36.06 -8.95 10.99
CA VAL A 500 37.14 -8.00 10.81
C VAL A 500 36.72 -6.67 11.40
N GLU A 501 37.52 -6.16 12.32
CA GLU A 501 37.27 -4.90 13.01
C GLU A 501 38.19 -3.81 12.44
N TYR A 502 37.61 -2.63 12.21
CA TYR A 502 38.24 -1.46 11.63
C TYR A 502 38.03 -0.25 12.54
N PHE A 503 39.02 0.64 12.56
CA PHE A 503 38.94 1.95 13.21
C PHE A 503 38.83 3.06 12.15
N GLU A 504 38.59 4.31 12.59
CA GLU A 504 38.39 5.50 11.75
C GLU A 504 39.47 5.74 10.70
N ASP A 505 40.68 5.23 10.91
CA ASP A 505 41.78 5.27 9.94
C ASP A 505 41.59 4.32 8.74
N GLY A 506 40.56 3.48 8.76
CA GLY A 506 40.20 2.52 7.72
C GLY A 506 41.07 1.27 7.69
N PHE A 507 42.00 1.10 8.64
CA PHE A 507 42.84 -0.09 8.71
C PHE A 507 42.23 -1.16 9.63
N PRO A 508 42.24 -2.44 9.20
CA PRO A 508 41.74 -3.52 10.05
C PRO A 508 42.73 -3.76 11.19
N TYR A 509 42.29 -3.59 12.44
CA TYR A 509 43.14 -3.80 13.61
C TYR A 509 42.94 -5.19 14.24
N ARG A 510 41.83 -5.88 13.96
CA ARG A 510 41.57 -7.24 14.46
C ARG A 510 40.84 -8.10 13.45
N ARG A 511 41.19 -9.39 13.43
CA ARG A 511 40.52 -10.44 12.67
C ARG A 511 40.26 -11.63 13.57
N SER A 512 39.02 -12.07 13.65
CA SER A 512 38.61 -13.28 14.36
C SER A 512 37.81 -14.19 13.44
N THR A 513 37.60 -15.42 13.89
CA THR A 513 36.87 -16.45 13.14
C THR A 513 35.81 -17.05 14.04
N LEU A 514 34.57 -17.10 13.54
CA LEU A 514 33.44 -17.75 14.17
C LEU A 514 33.07 -18.96 13.32
N THR A 515 32.94 -20.13 13.95
CA THR A 515 32.43 -21.32 13.29
C THR A 515 31.12 -21.72 13.94
N ILE A 516 30.08 -21.92 13.12
CA ILE A 516 28.78 -22.45 13.58
C ILE A 516 28.51 -23.77 12.87
N GLN A 517 27.78 -24.67 13.53
CA GLN A 517 27.26 -25.88 12.90
C GLN A 517 25.94 -25.55 12.22
N ALA A 518 25.91 -25.65 10.89
CA ALA A 518 24.67 -25.49 10.13
C ALA A 518 23.95 -26.84 10.02
N GLU A 519 22.86 -26.97 10.75
CA GLU A 519 21.89 -28.06 10.60
C GLU A 519 20.78 -27.70 9.58
N ARG A 520 20.03 -28.70 9.12
CA ARG A 520 18.96 -28.51 8.14
C ARG A 520 17.80 -27.72 8.76
N ARG A 521 17.39 -26.62 8.12
CA ARG A 521 16.30 -25.71 8.54
C ARG A 521 16.42 -25.25 10.00
N TYR A 522 17.16 -24.18 10.22
CA TYR A 522 17.37 -23.61 11.54
C TYR A 522 17.02 -22.12 11.53
N SER A 523 16.18 -21.70 12.48
CA SER A 523 15.79 -20.31 12.67
C SER A 523 16.14 -19.84 14.09
N GLY A 524 16.67 -18.61 14.19
CA GLY A 524 16.83 -17.92 15.48
C GLY A 524 18.08 -18.28 16.28
N GLY A 525 19.20 -18.56 15.63
CA GLY A 525 20.48 -18.66 16.32
C GLY A 525 20.99 -17.30 16.76
N VAL A 526 21.66 -17.25 17.92
CA VAL A 526 22.35 -16.05 18.38
C VAL A 526 23.80 -16.40 18.69
N GLN A 527 24.74 -15.67 18.12
CA GLN A 527 26.15 -15.69 18.51
C GLN A 527 26.52 -14.33 19.10
N TRP A 528 27.26 -14.37 20.21
CA TRP A 528 27.85 -13.18 20.81
C TRP A 528 29.37 -13.25 20.63
N LEU A 529 29.91 -12.21 20.01
CA LEU A 529 31.33 -12.08 19.75
C LEU A 529 31.83 -10.82 20.43
N SER A 530 32.80 -10.97 21.34
CA SER A 530 33.48 -9.82 21.93
C SER A 530 34.21 -9.03 20.85
N VAL A 531 33.92 -7.73 20.74
CA VAL A 531 34.60 -6.78 19.84
C VAL A 531 35.23 -5.64 20.65
N GLY A 532 36.26 -5.03 20.05
CA GLY A 532 37.16 -4.06 20.67
C GLY A 532 38.40 -4.68 21.34
N PRO A 533 39.41 -3.90 21.75
CA PRO A 533 39.80 -2.63 21.16
C PRO A 533 41.19 -2.71 20.50
N GLY A 534 41.35 -1.97 19.40
CA GLY A 534 42.64 -1.54 18.88
C GLY A 534 42.52 -0.14 18.27
N PRO A 535 43.53 0.73 18.40
CA PRO A 535 44.94 0.39 18.17
C PRO A 535 45.74 0.34 19.47
N GLU A 536 45.96 -0.90 19.90
CA GLU A 536 46.88 -1.33 20.96
C GLU A 536 46.42 -1.14 22.41
N GLN A 537 45.17 -1.58 22.64
CA GLN A 537 44.66 -2.19 23.89
C GLN A 537 43.85 -1.30 24.84
N GLU A 538 43.65 -0.02 24.54
CA GLU A 538 42.60 0.81 25.15
C GLU A 538 41.55 1.21 24.09
N TRP A 539 40.32 1.49 24.53
CA TRP A 539 39.24 1.94 23.66
C TRP A 539 39.57 3.31 23.06
N ALA A 540 40.00 3.30 21.81
CA ALA A 540 40.18 4.53 21.04
C ALA A 540 38.82 5.19 20.80
N GLN A 541 38.71 6.45 21.24
CA GLN A 541 37.57 7.29 20.92
C GLN A 541 37.48 7.47 19.40
N GLY A 542 36.27 7.44 18.86
CA GLY A 542 36.02 7.56 17.43
C GLY A 542 35.13 6.44 16.89
N ARG A 543 35.09 6.34 15.57
CA ARG A 543 34.21 5.40 14.89
C ARG A 543 34.89 4.05 14.65
N HIS A 544 34.11 3.01 14.87
CA HIS A 544 34.51 1.62 14.67
C HIS A 544 33.54 0.94 13.72
N TRP A 545 34.06 0.02 12.91
CA TRP A 545 33.25 -0.85 12.06
C TRP A 545 33.62 -2.30 12.30
N VAL A 546 32.60 -3.15 12.31
CA VAL A 546 32.76 -4.61 12.37
C VAL A 546 32.14 -5.19 11.12
N TYR A 547 32.97 -5.82 10.30
CA TYR A 547 32.56 -6.50 9.09
C TYR A 547 32.58 -8.00 9.30
N VAL A 548 31.49 -8.68 8.97
CA VAL A 548 31.40 -10.14 9.01
C VAL A 548 31.47 -10.64 7.58
N TYR A 549 32.34 -11.61 7.33
CA TYR A 549 32.55 -12.24 6.03
C TYR A 549 32.25 -13.73 6.09
N HIS A 550 31.67 -14.28 5.03
CA HIS A 550 31.55 -15.73 4.81
C HIS A 550 32.08 -16.05 3.42
N GLU A 551 33.00 -17.01 3.32
CA GLU A 551 33.65 -17.41 2.06
C GLU A 551 34.17 -16.22 1.22
N GLY A 552 34.73 -15.22 1.90
CA GLY A 552 35.29 -14.01 1.29
C GLY A 552 34.27 -12.93 0.91
N ARG A 553 32.97 -13.13 1.18
CA ARG A 553 31.90 -12.14 0.94
C ARG A 553 31.47 -11.46 2.24
N LYS A 554 31.30 -10.14 2.24
CA LYS A 554 30.78 -9.40 3.41
C LYS A 554 29.28 -9.69 3.54
N VAL A 555 28.85 -10.19 4.70
CA VAL A 555 27.47 -10.60 5.00
C VAL A 555 26.82 -9.74 6.09
N ALA A 556 27.60 -9.00 6.88
CA ALA A 556 27.09 -8.00 7.80
C ALA A 556 28.11 -6.86 8.00
N GLU A 557 27.60 -5.69 8.34
CA GLU A 557 28.37 -4.51 8.71
C GLU A 557 27.68 -3.80 9.88
N VAL A 558 28.42 -3.55 10.95
CA VAL A 558 27.93 -2.82 12.13
C VAL A 558 28.90 -1.69 12.44
N ALA A 559 28.38 -0.47 12.47
CA ALA A 559 29.13 0.72 12.85
C ALA A 559 28.70 1.19 14.25
N PHE A 560 29.66 1.64 15.05
CA PHE A 560 29.40 2.21 16.37
C PHE A 560 30.45 3.27 16.72
N GLU A 561 30.10 4.16 17.65
CA GLU A 561 30.95 5.28 18.06
C GLU A 561 31.29 5.20 19.54
N VAL A 562 32.59 5.31 19.85
CA VAL A 562 33.10 5.33 21.22
C VAL A 562 33.40 6.78 21.58
N THR A 563 32.72 7.25 22.63
CA THR A 563 32.81 8.62 23.13
C THR A 563 33.63 8.67 24.43
N PRO A 564 34.11 9.87 24.84
CA PRO A 564 34.94 10.02 26.03
C PRO A 564 34.40 9.40 27.32
#